data_AF-A0A520C5Z6-F1
#
_entry.id   AF-A0A520C5Z6-F1
#
_cell.length_a   1.000
_cell.length_b   1.000
_cell.length_c   1.000
_cell.angle_alpha   90.00
_cell.angle_beta   90.00
_cell.angle_gamma   90.00
#
_symmetry.space_group_name_H-M   'P 1'
#
loop_
_entity.id
_entity.type
_entity.pdbx_description
1 polymer ?
#
loop_
_entity_poly.entity_id
_entity_poly.type
_entity_poly.pdbx_seq_one_letter_code
_entity_poly.pdbx_strand_id
1 'polypeptide(L)' 'FYMITVFGVIYLRFKKPDLERPYKTWLYPVTPIIYLLIGTAFCILLLIYKQQYTWPGLLIVLLGVPVYFFVNRKNT' A
#
# COMPACT_ATOMS: atom_id res chain seq x y z
N PHE A 1 0.43 3.56 -2.03
CA PHE A 1 -1.01 3.46 -1.71
C PHE A 1 -1.63 2.20 -2.30
N TYR A 2 -1.74 2.06 -3.63
CA TYR A 2 -2.46 0.94 -4.27
C TYR A 2 -1.96 -0.47 -3.93
N MET A 3 -0.64 -0.68 -3.78
CA MET A 3 -0.13 -1.99 -3.35
C MET A 3 -0.55 -2.33 -1.91
N ILE A 4 -0.57 -1.34 -1.01
CA ILE A 4 -0.95 -1.53 0.40
C ILE A 4 -2.44 -1.88 0.50
N THR A 5 -3.30 -1.26 -0.33
CA THR A 5 -4.73 -1.60 -0.34
C THR A 5 -4.96 -3.02 -0.86
N VAL A 6 -4.29 -3.43 -1.95
CA VAL A 6 -4.37 -4.80 -2.48
C VAL A 6 -3.84 -5.83 -1.46
N PHE A 7 -2.71 -5.54 -0.81
CA PHE A 7 -2.20 -6.37 0.28
C PHE A 7 -3.20 -6.47 1.44
N GLY A 8 -3.82 -5.34 1.81
CA GLY A 8 -4.87 -5.30 2.83
C GLY A 8 -6.05 -6.20 2.50
N VAL A 9 -6.47 -6.28 1.23
CA VAL A 9 -7.51 -7.20 0.77
C VAL A 9 -7.09 -8.66 0.97
N ILE A 10 -5.85 -9.02 0.62
CA ILE A 10 -5.32 -10.38 0.84
C ILE A 10 -5.27 -10.69 2.34
N TYR A 11 -4.72 -9.78 3.13
CA TYR A 11 -4.61 -9.92 4.59
C TYR A 11 -5.99 -10.05 5.26
N LEU A 12 -6.98 -9.26 4.82
CA LEU A 12 -8.35 -9.35 5.35
C LEU A 12 -8.98 -10.72 5.06
N ARG A 13 -8.56 -11.40 3.98
CA ARG A 13 -9.05 -12.76 3.71
C ARG A 13 -8.57 -13.78 4.73
N PHE A 14 -7.36 -13.61 5.25
CA PHE A 14 -6.83 -14.42 6.34
C PHE A 14 -7.42 -14.02 7.69
N LYS A 15 -7.58 -12.72 7.95
CA LYS A 15 -8.03 -12.20 9.25
C LYS A 15 -9.54 -12.37 9.48
N LYS A 16 -10.35 -12.27 8.43
CA LYS A 16 -11.82 -12.36 8.51
C LYS A 16 -12.36 -13.22 7.36
N PRO A 17 -12.25 -14.56 7.48
CA PRO A 17 -12.72 -15.49 6.45
C PRO A 17 -14.24 -15.48 6.27
N ASP A 18 -15.00 -15.30 7.36
CA ASP A 18 -16.47 -15.49 7.42
C ASP A 18 -17.30 -14.29 6.94
N LEU A 19 -16.66 -13.21 6.51
CA LEU A 19 -17.38 -12.08 5.94
C LEU A 19 -17.99 -12.46 4.60
N GLU A 20 -19.26 -12.13 4.38
CA GLU A 20 -19.89 -12.25 3.07
C GLU A 20 -19.14 -11.37 2.05
N ARG A 21 -18.77 -11.96 0.91
CA ARG A 21 -18.01 -11.28 -0.16
C ARG A 21 -18.87 -11.28 -1.43
N PRO A 22 -19.65 -10.19 -1.67
CA PRO A 22 -20.50 -10.06 -2.85
C PRO A 22 -19.71 -10.08 -4.17
N TYR A 23 -18.43 -9.72 -4.13
CA TYR A 23 -17.54 -9.69 -5.28
C TYR A 23 -16.22 -10.38 -4.98
N LYS A 24 -15.80 -11.27 -5.89
CA LYS A 24 -14.47 -11.90 -5.90
C LYS A 24 -13.75 -11.46 -7.17
N THR A 25 -12.52 -11.00 -7.03
CA THR A 25 -11.64 -10.76 -8.18
C THR A 25 -11.45 -12.06 -8.95
N TRP A 26 -11.51 -11.96 -10.28
CA TRP A 26 -11.29 -13.10 -11.16
C TRP A 26 -9.85 -13.62 -11.01
N LEU A 27 -9.67 -14.94 -10.96
CA LEU A 27 -8.40 -15.61 -10.66
C LEU A 27 -7.78 -15.29 -9.28
N TYR A 28 -8.58 -14.91 -8.28
CA TYR A 28 -8.06 -14.82 -6.91
C TYR A 28 -7.51 -16.18 -6.43
N PRO A 29 -6.31 -16.27 -5.84
CA PRO A 29 -5.43 -15.18 -5.37
C PRO A 29 -4.31 -14.75 -6.34
N VAL A 30 -4.22 -15.34 -7.53
CA VAL A 30 -3.13 -15.14 -8.48
C VAL A 30 -3.04 -13.69 -8.96
N THR A 31 -4.19 -13.09 -9.31
CA THR A 31 -4.25 -11.71 -9.82
C THR A 31 -3.71 -10.66 -8.83
N PRO A 32 -4.11 -10.65 -7.53
CA PRO A 32 -3.49 -9.78 -6.52
C PRO A 32 -1.98 -9.96 -6.36
N ILE A 33 -1.51 -11.21 -6.38
CA ILE A 33 -0.09 -11.51 -6.14
C ILE A 33 0.76 -11.00 -7.30
N ILE A 34 0.34 -11.24 -8.54
CA ILE A 34 1.02 -10.71 -9.73
C ILE A 34 1.05 -9.18 -9.70
N TYR A 35 -0.07 -8.55 -9.33
CA TYR A 35 -0.12 -7.09 -9.19
C TYR A 35 0.90 -6.56 -8.17
N LEU A 36 1.02 -7.21 -7.02
CA LEU A 36 2.01 -6.83 -6.00
C LEU A 36 3.44 -7.01 -6.51
N LEU A 37 3.74 -8.09 -7.23
CA LEU A 37 5.07 -8.34 -7.79
C LEU A 37 5.45 -7.28 -8.82
N ILE A 38 4.57 -7.03 -9.81
CA ILE A 38 4.82 -6.04 -10.86
C ILE A 38 4.89 -4.63 -10.25
N GLY A 39 3.98 -4.28 -9.35
CA GLY A 39 3.98 -2.98 -8.68
C GLY A 39 5.25 -2.75 -7.87
N THR A 40 5.74 -3.77 -7.17
CA THR A 40 6.98 -3.67 -6.38
C THR A 40 8.20 -3.52 -7.29
N ALA A 41 8.28 -4.32 -8.35
CA ALA A 41 9.34 -4.20 -9.35
C ALA A 41 9.35 -2.80 -10.00
N PHE A 42 8.17 -2.29 -10.34
CA PHE A 42 8.01 -0.95 -10.92
C PHE A 42 8.43 0.16 -9.95
N CYS A 43 8.05 0.05 -8.67
CA CYS A 43 8.50 0.99 -7.63
C CYS A 43 10.02 0.97 -7.46
N ILE A 44 10.65 -0.21 -7.41
CA ILE A 44 12.11 -0.35 -7.32
C ILE A 44 12.78 0.27 -8.55
N LEU A 45 12.26 -0.02 -9.74
CA LEU A 45 12.78 0.52 -11.00
C LEU A 45 12.71 2.06 -11.01
N LEU A 46 11.58 2.64 -10.61
CA LEU A 46 11.42 4.09 -10.50
C LEU A 46 12.43 4.71 -9.53
N LEU A 47 12.68 4.04 -8.41
CA LEU A 47 13.61 4.50 -7.37
C LEU A 47 15.06 4.49 -7.88
N ILE A 48 15.44 3.51 -8.70
CA ILE A 48 16.77 3.45 -9.32
C ILE A 48 16.92 4.48 -10.45
N TYR A 49 15.97 4.53 -11.39
CA TYR A 49 16.12 5.30 -12.63
C TYR A 49 15.70 6.77 -12.52
N LYS A 50 14.81 7.11 -11.59
CA LYS A 50 14.21 8.46 -11.45
C LYS A 50 14.24 8.95 -10.01
N GLN A 51 15.37 8.70 -9.35
CA GLN A 51 15.58 8.99 -7.93
C GLN A 51 15.28 10.46 -7.53
N GLN A 52 15.56 11.42 -8.43
CA GLN A 52 15.30 12.85 -8.21
C GLN A 52 13.81 13.18 -8.00
N TYR A 53 12.89 12.39 -8.58
CA TYR A 53 11.44 12.61 -8.44
C TYR A 53 10.85 11.82 -7.26
N THR A 54 11.45 10.67 -6.93
CA THR A 54 10.95 9.78 -5.87
C THR A 54 11.35 10.26 -4.48
N TRP A 55 12.55 10.83 -4.32
CA TRP A 55 13.07 11.27 -3.03
C TRP A 55 12.25 12.39 -2.37
N PRO A 56 11.85 13.47 -3.08
CA PRO A 56 11.02 14.51 -2.50
C PRO A 56 9.64 13.98 -2.08
N GLY A 57 9.05 13.09 -2.89
CA GLY A 57 7.79 12.44 -2.55
C GLY A 57 7.87 11.59 -1.28
N LEU A 58 8.95 10.82 -1.12
CA LEU A 58 9.19 10.03 0.09
C LEU A 58 9.39 10.91 1.33
N LEU A 59 10.12 12.02 1.21
CA LEU A 59 10.30 12.98 2.30
C LEU A 59 8.97 13.59 2.75
N ILE A 60 8.11 13.97 1.81
CA ILE A 60 6.77 14.53 2.12
C ILE A 60 5.92 13.50 2.86
N VAL A 61 5.91 12.24 2.42
CA VAL A 61 5.18 11.16 3.11
C VAL A 61 5.73 10.95 4.53
N LEU A 62 7.06 10.97 4.68
CA LEU A 62 7.71 10.78 5.97
C LEU A 62 7.44 11.95 6.92
N LEU A 63 7.36 13.19 6.42
CA LEU A 63 6.93 14.37 7.18
C LEU A 63 5.46 14.29 7.64
N GLY A 64 4.61 13.54 6.94
CA GLY A 64 3.25 13.27 7.39
C GLY A 64 3.20 12.54 8.75
N VAL A 65 4.19 11.70 9.06
CA VAL A 65 4.27 10.95 10.33
C VAL A 65 4.44 11.88 11.54
N PRO A 66 5.49 12.72 11.64
CA PRO A 66 5.64 13.63 12.76
C PRO A 66 4.48 14.63 12.83
N VAL A 67 3.98 15.13 11.70
CA VAL A 67 2.81 16.03 11.68
C VAL A 67 1.58 15.35 12.27
N TYR A 68 1.30 14.09 11.91
CA TYR A 68 0.22 13.30 12.50
C TYR A 68 0.38 13.20 14.02
N PHE A 69 1.58 12.87 14.51
CA PHE A 69 1.82 12.81 15.96
C PHE A 69 1.66 14.17 16.65
N PHE A 70 2.17 15.26 16.09
CA PHE A 70 2.05 16.60 16.68
C PHE A 70 0.60 17.08 16.76
N VAL A 71 -0.19 16.84 15.72
CA VAL A 71 -1.61 17.23 15.67
C VAL A 71 -2.45 16.32 16.56
N ASN A 72 -2.25 15.00 16.48
CA ASN A 72 -3.05 14.03 17.22
C ASN A 72 -2.76 14.04 18.73
N ARG A 73 -1.62 14.58 19.17
CA ARG A 73 -1.28 14.77 20.59
C ARG A 73 -2.16 15.83 21.29
N LYS A 74 -2.92 16.64 20.54
CA LYS A 74 -3.86 17.63 21.11
C LYS A 74 -5.28 17.11 21.35
N ASN A 75 -5.58 15.87 20.98
CA ASN A 75 -6.89 15.23 21.18
C ASN A 75 -6.87 14.17 22.31
N THR A 76 -6.12 14.43 23.38
CA THR A 76 -6.22 13.67 24.64
C THR A 76 -6.33 14.64 25.80
#